data_AF-A0A8T2NZK7-F1
#
_entry.id   AF-A0A8T2NZK7-F1
#
_cell.length_a   1.000
_cell.length_b   1.000
_cell.length_c   1.000
_cell.angle_alpha   90.00
_cell.angle_beta   90.00
_cell.angle_gamma   90.00
#
_symmetry.space_group_name_H-M   'P 1'
#
loop_
_entity.id
_entity.type
_entity.pdbx_description
1 polymer ?
#
loop_
_entity_poly.entity_id
_entity_poly.type
_entity_poly.pdbx_seq_one_letter_code
_entity_poly.pdbx_strand_id
1 'polypeptide(L)'
;MVGPILEMTLIPEEELRRATIPIFFDMIQCEHNHSSHFRKFENEIILKLDHEVEGGGGDERYMELLQTILLECAAECPQLVPQVQHFVSLVRGLLERLLDYRAVMSDESRNNRMSCTVNLLNFYKDINREGMYIR
;
A
#
# COMPACT_ATOMS: atom_id res chain seq x y z
N MET A 1 -7.82 6.43 -11.64
CA MET A 1 -8.70 5.24 -11.81
C MET A 1 -8.47 4.20 -10.73
N VAL A 2 -7.42 4.37 -9.91
CA VAL A 2 -7.01 3.41 -8.89
C VAL A 2 -7.92 3.41 -7.66
N GLY A 3 -8.46 4.59 -7.28
CA GLY A 3 -9.27 4.78 -6.07
C GLY A 3 -10.40 3.77 -5.88
N PRO A 4 -11.35 3.63 -6.83
CA PRO A 4 -12.47 2.69 -6.66
C PRO A 4 -12.04 1.22 -6.53
N ILE A 5 -10.97 0.81 -7.22
CA ILE A 5 -10.45 -0.55 -7.12
C ILE A 5 -9.77 -0.76 -5.77
N LEU A 6 -9.03 0.24 -5.28
CA LEU A 6 -8.44 0.21 -3.96
C LEU A 6 -9.48 0.10 -2.85
N GLU A 7 -10.52 0.95 -2.89
CA GLU A 7 -11.65 0.91 -1.95
C GLU A 7 -12.29 -0.49 -1.91
N MET A 8 -12.52 -1.09 -3.08
CA MET A 8 -13.05 -2.46 -3.18
C MET A 8 -12.12 -3.51 -2.56
N THR A 9 -10.80 -3.35 -2.72
CA THR A 9 -9.83 -4.28 -2.14
C THR A 9 -9.73 -4.15 -0.61
N LEU A 10 -10.15 -3.02 -0.03
CA LEU A 10 -10.11 -2.80 1.42
C LEU A 10 -11.32 -3.37 2.15
N ILE A 11 -12.41 -3.71 1.44
CA ILE A 11 -13.58 -4.38 2.00
C ILE A 11 -13.13 -5.71 2.65
N PRO A 12 -13.57 -6.02 3.90
CA PRO A 12 -13.16 -7.23 4.63
C PRO A 12 -13.86 -8.49 4.13
N GLU A 13 -13.83 -8.71 2.82
CA GLU A 13 -14.38 -9.87 2.13
C GLU A 13 -13.27 -10.56 1.35
N GLU A 14 -12.82 -11.72 1.82
CA GLU A 14 -11.62 -12.38 1.29
C GLU A 14 -11.78 -12.76 -0.19
N GLU A 15 -12.94 -13.24 -0.60
CA GLU A 15 -13.21 -13.58 -2.01
C GLU A 15 -13.09 -12.34 -2.91
N LEU A 16 -13.63 -11.20 -2.46
CA LEU A 16 -13.53 -9.95 -3.19
C LEU A 16 -12.08 -9.46 -3.29
N ARG A 17 -11.32 -9.52 -2.19
CA ARG A 17 -9.89 -9.20 -2.16
C ARG A 17 -9.12 -10.05 -3.17
N ARG A 18 -9.34 -11.37 -3.16
CA ARG A 18 -8.68 -12.30 -4.08
C ARG A 18 -9.02 -12.03 -5.55
N ALA A 19 -10.25 -11.58 -5.84
CA ALA A 19 -10.67 -11.24 -7.19
C ALA A 19 -10.13 -9.88 -7.66
N THR A 20 -9.94 -8.92 -6.74
CA THR A 20 -9.61 -7.52 -7.09
C THR A 20 -8.13 -7.19 -7.00
N ILE A 21 -7.38 -7.80 -6.09
CA ILE A 21 -5.93 -7.59 -5.94
C ILE A 21 -5.14 -7.91 -7.22
N PRO A 22 -5.42 -9.00 -7.97
CA PRO A 22 -4.72 -9.28 -9.23
C PRO A 22 -4.86 -8.15 -10.27
N ILE A 23 -5.93 -7.36 -10.21
CA ILE A 23 -6.13 -6.22 -11.12
C ILE A 23 -5.01 -5.19 -10.96
N PHE A 24 -4.43 -5.03 -9.75
CA PHE A 24 -3.26 -4.17 -9.57
C PHE A 24 -2.05 -4.69 -10.35
N PHE A 25 -1.87 -6.01 -10.42
CA PHE A 25 -0.81 -6.59 -11.24
C PHE A 25 -1.04 -6.31 -12.73
N ASP A 26 -2.28 -6.45 -13.22
CA ASP A 26 -2.63 -6.11 -14.60
C ASP A 26 -2.37 -4.62 -14.91
N MET A 27 -2.66 -3.74 -13.96
CA MET A 27 -2.35 -2.31 -14.08
C MET A 27 -0.84 -2.06 -14.16
N ILE A 28 -0.05 -2.73 -13.32
CA ILE A 28 1.41 -2.66 -13.33
C ILE A 28 1.97 -3.14 -14.69
N GLN A 29 1.46 -4.26 -15.19
CA GLN A 29 1.84 -4.82 -16.48
C GLN A 29 1.45 -3.90 -17.64
N CYS A 30 0.25 -3.30 -17.58
CA CYS A 30 -0.21 -2.36 -18.58
C CYS A 30 0.65 -1.09 -18.61
N GLU A 31 0.94 -0.50 -17.45
CA GLU A 31 1.86 0.64 -17.34
C GLU A 31 3.23 0.27 -17.89
N HIS A 32 3.82 -0.87 -17.47
CA HIS A 32 5.14 -1.27 -17.98
C HIS A 32 5.19 -1.34 -19.52
N ASN A 33 4.14 -1.88 -20.15
CA ASN A 33 4.08 -2.06 -21.61
C ASN A 33 3.80 -0.77 -22.39
N HIS A 34 3.02 0.15 -21.84
CA HIS A 34 2.51 1.32 -22.59
C HIS A 34 3.20 2.64 -22.20
N SER A 35 3.81 2.71 -21.02
CA SER A 35 4.03 3.98 -20.34
C SER A 35 5.09 3.85 -19.24
N SER A 36 6.25 4.49 -19.39
CA SER A 36 7.24 4.56 -18.30
C SER A 36 6.78 5.36 -17.07
N HIS A 37 5.46 5.52 -16.85
CA HIS A 37 4.85 6.24 -15.73
C HIS A 37 4.51 5.35 -14.53
N PHE A 38 5.12 4.18 -14.39
CA PHE A 38 4.97 3.33 -13.20
C PHE A 38 5.11 4.11 -11.88
N ARG A 39 6.04 5.07 -11.81
CA ARG A 39 6.18 5.96 -10.64
C ARG A 39 4.94 6.78 -10.32
N LYS A 40 4.17 7.23 -11.33
CA LYS A 40 2.91 7.97 -11.10
C LYS A 40 1.82 7.05 -10.56
N PHE A 41 1.74 5.82 -11.06
CA PHE A 41 0.82 4.81 -10.55
C PHE A 41 1.14 4.44 -9.09
N GLU A 42 2.41 4.15 -8.79
CA GLU A 42 2.88 3.86 -7.43
C GLU A 42 2.58 5.01 -6.47
N ASN A 43 2.79 6.26 -6.91
CA ASN A 43 2.39 7.46 -6.18
C ASN A 43 0.90 7.48 -5.84
N GLU A 44 0.03 7.27 -6.84
CA GLU A 44 -1.42 7.33 -6.68
C GLU A 44 -1.90 6.26 -5.70
N ILE A 45 -1.37 5.03 -5.78
CA ILE A 45 -1.66 3.94 -4.84
C ILE A 45 -1.26 4.34 -3.42
N ILE A 46 -0.02 4.79 -3.20
CA ILE A 46 0.48 5.13 -1.86
C ILE A 46 -0.38 6.23 -1.22
N LEU A 47 -0.64 7.32 -1.96
CA LEU A 47 -1.44 8.44 -1.48
C LEU A 47 -2.87 8.04 -1.12
N LYS A 48 -3.47 7.15 -1.93
CA LYS A 48 -4.83 6.68 -1.68
C LYS A 48 -4.88 5.69 -0.53
N LEU A 49 -3.93 4.77 -0.46
CA LEU A 49 -3.88 3.78 0.60
C LEU A 49 -3.67 4.42 1.97
N ASP A 50 -2.81 5.45 2.04
CA ASP A 50 -2.66 6.28 3.23
C ASP A 50 -4.00 6.84 3.72
N HIS A 51 -4.72 7.53 2.84
CA HIS A 51 -6.03 8.11 3.17
C HIS A 51 -7.07 7.08 3.62
N GLU A 52 -7.18 5.95 2.89
CA GLU A 52 -8.19 4.94 3.21
C GLU A 52 -7.90 4.22 4.53
N VAL A 53 -6.61 3.97 4.85
CA VAL A 53 -6.23 3.31 6.11
C VAL A 53 -6.37 4.25 7.31
N GLU A 54 -6.04 5.54 7.15
CA GLU A 54 -6.38 6.58 8.14
C GLU A 54 -7.90 6.67 8.37
N GLY A 55 -8.69 6.48 7.32
CA GLY A 55 -10.16 6.40 7.38
C GLY A 55 -10.72 5.14 8.05
N GLY A 56 -9.86 4.21 8.50
CA GLY A 56 -10.25 2.97 9.17
C GLY A 56 -10.30 1.74 8.27
N GLY A 57 -9.94 1.87 6.99
CA GLY A 57 -9.81 0.75 6.06
C GLY A 57 -8.54 -0.08 6.29
N GLY A 58 -8.50 -1.27 5.68
CA GLY A 58 -7.32 -2.14 5.72
C GLY A 58 -7.07 -2.85 7.06
N ASP A 59 -6.46 -4.03 6.97
CA ASP A 59 -6.10 -4.88 8.10
C ASP A 59 -4.85 -5.71 7.75
N GLU A 60 -4.31 -6.42 8.74
CA GLU A 60 -3.14 -7.30 8.53
C GLU A 60 -3.42 -8.35 7.45
N ARG A 61 -4.65 -8.86 7.41
CA ARG A 61 -5.07 -9.87 6.42
C ARG A 61 -5.01 -9.33 4.99
N TYR A 62 -5.40 -8.08 4.77
CA TYR A 62 -5.30 -7.39 3.49
C TYR A 62 -3.84 -7.28 3.06
N MET A 63 -2.96 -6.87 3.99
CA MET A 63 -1.53 -6.75 3.72
C MET A 63 -0.90 -8.09 3.30
N GLU A 64 -1.21 -9.17 4.01
CA GLU A 64 -0.76 -10.52 3.67
C GLU A 64 -1.26 -10.98 2.30
N LEU A 65 -2.56 -10.78 2.03
CA LEU A 65 -3.17 -11.17 0.76
C LEU A 65 -2.58 -10.38 -0.41
N LEU A 66 -2.40 -9.07 -0.24
CA LEU A 66 -1.82 -8.20 -1.26
C LEU A 66 -0.39 -8.63 -1.61
N GLN A 67 0.44 -8.87 -0.59
CA GLN A 67 1.80 -9.35 -0.80
C GLN A 67 1.80 -10.71 -1.51
N THR A 68 0.99 -11.67 -1.03
CA THR A 68 0.99 -13.04 -1.55
C THR A 68 0.56 -13.09 -3.00
N ILE A 69 -0.59 -12.49 -3.31
CA ILE A 69 -1.18 -12.54 -4.65
C ILE A 69 -0.29 -11.81 -5.66
N LEU A 70 0.23 -10.62 -5.34
CA LEU A 70 1.06 -9.88 -6.28
C LEU A 70 2.40 -10.57 -6.56
N LEU A 71 2.99 -11.23 -5.56
CA LEU A 71 4.21 -12.01 -5.75
C LEU A 71 3.96 -13.29 -6.57
N GLU A 72 2.81 -13.95 -6.37
CA GLU A 72 2.37 -15.08 -7.17
C GLU A 72 2.17 -14.67 -8.64
N CYS A 73 1.46 -13.57 -8.90
CA CYS A 73 1.30 -13.04 -10.27
C CYS A 73 2.65 -12.66 -10.90
N ALA A 74 3.58 -12.08 -10.12
CA ALA A 74 4.90 -11.73 -10.61
C ALA A 74 5.75 -12.96 -11.00
N ALA A 75 5.55 -14.11 -10.35
CA ALA A 75 6.27 -15.34 -10.70
C ALA A 75 5.96 -15.81 -12.13
N GLU A 76 4.78 -15.47 -12.67
CA GLU A 76 4.38 -15.78 -14.04
C GLU A 76 4.98 -14.80 -15.07
N CYS A 77 5.52 -13.65 -14.64
CA CYS A 77 6.13 -12.62 -15.50
C CYS A 77 7.51 -12.17 -14.98
N PRO A 78 8.60 -12.90 -15.32
CA PRO A 78 9.95 -12.61 -14.83
C PRO A 78 10.44 -11.17 -15.06
N GLN A 79 9.99 -10.52 -16.14
CA GLN A 79 10.34 -9.14 -16.47
C GLN A 79 9.78 -8.10 -15.48
N LEU A 80 8.68 -8.41 -14.80
CA LEU A 80 8.00 -7.52 -13.85
C LEU A 80 8.39 -7.78 -12.40
N VAL A 81 8.98 -8.94 -12.10
CA VAL A 81 9.42 -9.34 -10.75
C VAL A 81 10.12 -8.21 -9.98
N PRO A 82 11.18 -7.55 -10.50
CA PRO A 82 11.86 -6.51 -9.72
C PRO A 82 10.98 -5.29 -9.42
N GLN A 83 10.08 -4.93 -10.33
CA GLN A 83 9.18 -3.79 -10.16
C GLN A 83 8.07 -4.12 -9.15
N VAL A 84 7.48 -5.30 -9.25
CA VAL A 84 6.42 -5.77 -8.34
C VAL A 84 6.99 -6.01 -6.94
N GLN A 85 8.18 -6.60 -6.81
CA GLN A 85 8.84 -6.76 -5.51
C GLN A 85 9.10 -5.42 -4.83
N HIS A 86 9.55 -4.41 -5.58
CA HIS A 86 9.73 -3.06 -5.04
C HIS A 86 8.41 -2.46 -4.58
N PHE A 87 7.38 -2.53 -5.41
CA PHE A 87 6.04 -2.03 -5.10
C PHE A 87 5.44 -2.71 -3.87
N VAL A 88 5.48 -4.04 -3.81
CA VAL A 88 4.98 -4.82 -2.67
C VAL A 88 5.74 -4.45 -1.40
N SER A 89 7.06 -4.28 -1.46
CA SER A 89 7.86 -3.84 -0.31
C SER A 89 7.46 -2.45 0.19
N LEU A 90 7.17 -1.51 -0.72
CA LEU A 90 6.72 -0.15 -0.36
C LEU A 90 5.32 -0.17 0.25
N VAL A 91 4.35 -0.80 -0.41
CA VAL A 91 2.96 -0.88 0.04
C VAL A 91 2.86 -1.60 1.39
N ARG A 92 3.59 -2.71 1.54
CA ARG A 92 3.66 -3.43 2.82
C ARG A 92 4.25 -2.55 3.91
N GLY A 93 5.40 -1.91 3.68
CA GLY A 93 6.04 -1.06 4.68
C GLY A 93 5.18 0.14 5.09
N LEU A 94 4.36 0.67 4.17
CA LEU A 94 3.36 1.68 4.46
C LEU A 94 2.24 1.12 5.33
N LEU A 95 1.65 -0.01 4.95
CA LEU A 95 0.57 -0.67 5.69
C LEU A 95 0.98 -1.03 7.12
N GLU A 96 2.16 -1.62 7.32
CA GLU A 96 2.67 -1.95 8.66
C GLU A 96 2.67 -0.71 9.56
N ARG A 97 3.20 0.41 9.07
CA ARG A 97 3.30 1.66 9.84
C ARG A 97 1.97 2.33 10.09
N LEU A 98 1.05 2.30 9.12
CA LEU A 98 -0.28 2.88 9.27
C LEU A 98 -1.16 2.05 10.22
N LEU A 99 -1.08 0.73 10.14
CA LEU A 99 -1.78 -0.17 11.06
C LEU A 99 -1.22 -0.04 12.49
N ASP A 100 0.11 0.04 12.64
CA ASP A 100 0.76 0.32 13.93
C ASP A 100 0.30 1.67 14.50
N TYR A 101 0.31 2.72 13.66
CA TYR A 101 -0.16 4.05 14.06
C TYR A 101 -1.63 4.01 14.51
N ARG A 102 -2.51 3.32 13.77
CA ARG A 102 -3.92 3.14 14.12
C ARG A 102 -4.09 2.40 15.46
N ALA A 103 -3.33 1.34 15.69
CA ALA A 103 -3.36 0.59 16.94
C ALA A 103 -2.96 1.48 18.13
N VAL A 104 -1.92 2.29 17.98
CA VAL A 104 -1.44 3.21 19.01
C VAL A 104 -2.37 4.40 19.24
N MET A 105 -3.04 4.90 18.21
CA MET A 105 -4.02 5.98 18.36
C MET A 105 -5.30 5.50 19.07
N SER A 106 -5.63 4.22 18.94
CA SER A 106 -6.70 3.56 19.71
C SER A 106 -6.33 3.36 21.20
N ASP A 107 -5.04 3.25 21.51
CA ASP A 107 -4.52 3.11 22.87
C ASP A 107 -4.39 4.48 23.57
N GLU A 108 -4.84 4.61 24.83
CA GLU A 108 -4.83 5.87 25.59
C GLU A 108 -3.42 6.32 26.03
N SER A 109 -2.39 5.50 25.83
CA SER A 109 -1.03 5.78 26.29
C SER A 109 -0.31 6.87 25.48
N ARG A 110 -0.12 8.05 26.10
CA ARG A 110 0.53 9.24 25.49
C ARG A 110 1.96 9.03 24.96
N ASN A 111 2.75 8.11 25.53
CA ASN A 111 4.14 7.88 25.12
C ASN A 111 4.28 7.10 23.81
N ASN A 112 3.35 6.18 23.52
CA ASN A 112 3.39 5.40 22.28
C ASN A 112 3.00 6.28 21.08
N ARG A 113 2.06 7.22 21.27
CA ARG A 113 1.57 8.14 20.23
C ARG A 113 2.68 8.97 19.59
N MET A 114 3.58 9.55 20.37
CA MET A 114 4.67 10.38 19.83
C MET A 114 5.71 9.57 19.03
N SER A 115 6.01 8.33 19.46
CA SER A 115 7.01 7.49 18.77
C SER A 115 6.49 6.97 17.41
N CYS A 116 5.20 6.61 17.33
CA CYS A 116 4.59 6.13 16.10
C CYS A 116 4.41 7.23 15.06
N THR A 117 4.02 8.45 15.45
CA THR A 117 3.98 9.61 14.52
C THR A 117 5.36 9.91 13.94
N VAL A 118 6.42 9.85 14.76
CA VAL A 118 7.80 10.09 14.28
C VAL A 118 8.25 8.98 13.32
N ASN A 119 7.93 7.71 13.58
CA ASN A 119 8.24 6.61 12.67
C ASN A 119 7.52 6.75 11.31
N LEU A 120 6.26 7.19 11.33
CA LEU A 120 5.49 7.43 10.11
C LEU A 120 6.08 8.60 9.30
N LEU A 121 6.40 9.72 9.95
CA LEU A 121 7.03 10.88 9.31
C LEU A 121 8.44 10.57 8.77
N ASN A 122 9.23 9.76 9.50
CA ASN A 122 10.53 9.29 9.02
C ASN A 122 10.39 8.38 7.80
N PHE A 123 9.36 7.53 7.75
CA PHE A 123 9.11 6.72 6.56
C PHE A 123 8.75 7.58 5.34
N TYR A 124 7.90 8.60 5.50
CA TYR A 124 7.59 9.55 4.42
C TYR A 124 8.83 10.28 3.90
N LYS A 125 9.77 10.59 4.80
CA LYS A 125 11.07 11.14 4.47
C LYS A 125 11.96 10.12 3.74
N ASP A 126 11.99 8.86 4.17
CA ASP A 126 12.81 7.79 3.60
C ASP A 126 12.34 7.37 2.19
N ILE A 127 11.04 7.41 1.91
CA ILE A 127 10.51 7.19 0.55
C ILE A 127 10.65 8.42 -0.36
N ASN A 128 11.37 9.46 0.09
CA ASN A 128 11.66 10.68 -0.67
C ASN A 128 10.38 11.39 -1.18
N ARG A 129 9.32 11.35 -0.37
CA ARG A 129 8.01 11.97 -0.68
C ARG A 129 7.72 13.10 0.31
N GLU A 130 8.51 14.17 0.21
CA GLU A 130 8.42 15.37 1.06
C GLU A 130 7.02 16.03 1.05
N GLY A 131 6.19 15.81 0.01
CA GLY A 131 4.82 16.31 -0.04
C GLY A 131 3.85 15.68 0.98
N MET A 132 4.19 14.54 1.59
CA MET A 132 3.42 13.91 2.67
C MET A 132 3.96 14.25 4.07
N TYR A 133 5.12 14.92 4.14
CA TYR A 133 5.74 15.37 5.39
C TYR A 133 5.11 16.67 5.92
N ILE A 134 4.38 17.40 5.07
CA ILE A 134 3.79 18.72 5.36
C ILE A 134 2.27 18.62 5.16
N ARG A 135 1.55 18.04 6.12
CA ARG A 135 0.09 18.16 6.18
C ARG A 135 -0.37 18.34 7.61
#